data_AF-A0A9P0PKK9-F1
#
_entry.id   AF-A0A9P0PKK9-F1
#
_cell.length_a   1.000
_cell.length_b   1.000
_cell.length_c   1.000
_cell.angle_alpha   90.00
_cell.angle_beta   90.00
_cell.angle_gamma   90.00
#
_symmetry.space_group_name_H-M   'P 1'
#
loop_
_entity.id
_entity.type
_entity.pdbx_description
1 polymer ?
#
loop_
_entity_poly.entity_id
_entity_poly.type
_entity_poly.pdbx_seq_one_letter_code
_entity_poly.pdbx_strand_id
1 'polypeptide(L)'
;MNIILVLLSAGFVSGKLGNDGPIEDIIEKIRKAIPEPIEIQECNLVIPDNVLISGSLNVTNLNASGLKAFTFEEEKKLSFRGGLEKFSFNTGYAMDLPLLKIPLLSVFGNGTLRIHQNT
;
A
#
# COMPACT_ATOMS: atom_id res chain seq x y z
N MET A 1 -7.29 -12.06 -1.40
CA MET A 1 -6.00 -11.53 -0.89
C MET A 1 -4.80 -11.86 -1.80
N ASN A 2 -5.00 -12.29 -3.06
CA ASN A 2 -3.88 -12.68 -3.95
C ASN A 2 -3.47 -11.58 -4.95
N ILE A 3 -4.32 -10.59 -5.24
CA ILE A 3 -4.05 -9.60 -6.30
C ILE A 3 -3.02 -8.54 -5.86
N ILE A 4 -3.05 -8.12 -4.60
CA ILE A 4 -2.12 -7.11 -4.06
C ILE A 4 -0.71 -7.67 -3.92
N LEU A 5 -0.58 -8.95 -3.55
CA LEU A 5 0.72 -9.64 -3.49
C LEU A 5 1.29 -9.90 -4.89
N VAL A 6 0.44 -10.16 -5.89
CA VAL A 6 0.84 -10.32 -7.30
C VAL A 6 1.35 -9.01 -7.90
N LEU A 7 0.75 -7.86 -7.54
CA LEU A 7 1.24 -6.55 -7.97
C LEU A 7 2.62 -6.21 -7.37
N LEU A 8 2.90 -6.60 -6.12
CA LEU A 8 4.21 -6.40 -5.48
C LEU A 8 5.29 -7.37 -5.99
N SER A 9 4.93 -8.59 -6.38
CA SER A 9 5.86 -9.61 -6.89
C SER A 9 6.13 -9.51 -8.39
N ALA A 10 5.19 -8.98 -9.18
CA ALA A 10 5.40 -8.73 -10.61
C ALA A 10 6.43 -7.62 -10.88
N GLY A 11 6.73 -6.77 -9.89
CA GLY A 11 7.76 -5.72 -9.99
C GLY A 11 9.21 -6.22 -9.91
N PHE A 12 9.44 -7.52 -9.66
CA PHE A 12 10.79 -8.09 -9.49
C PHE A 12 11.21 -9.09 -10.57
N VAL A 13 10.51 -9.14 -11.73
CA VAL A 13 11.02 -9.90 -12.87
C VAL A 13 12.16 -9.11 -13.52
N SER A 14 13.38 -9.43 -13.09
CA SER A 14 14.65 -9.00 -13.69
C SER A 14 14.70 -9.36 -15.17
N GLY A 15 14.31 -8.43 -16.03
CA GLY A 15 14.60 -8.43 -17.46
C GLY A 15 15.90 -7.65 -17.70
N LYS A 16 16.87 -8.27 -18.39
CA LYS A 16 18.15 -7.67 -18.78
C LYS A 16 17.96 -6.26 -19.36
N LEU A 17 18.51 -5.25 -18.68
CA LEU A 17 18.54 -3.86 -19.14
C LEU A 17 19.51 -3.71 -20.33
N GLY A 18 18.95 -3.39 -21.49
CA GLY A 18 19.62 -2.73 -22.60
C GLY A 18 19.04 -1.32 -22.75
N ASN A 19 19.93 -0.36 -23.02
CA ASN A 19 19.77 1.08 -23.22
C ASN A 19 18.37 1.61 -23.61
N ASP A 20 17.97 2.68 -22.93
CA ASP A 20 17.07 3.78 -23.38
C ASP A 20 15.67 3.45 -23.92
N GLY A 21 15.01 2.39 -23.44
CA GLY A 21 13.64 2.09 -23.90
C GLY A 21 12.75 1.07 -23.17
N PRO A 22 13.10 0.47 -22.02
CA PRO A 22 12.19 -0.49 -21.36
C PRO A 22 11.55 -0.02 -20.05
N ILE A 23 12.18 0.87 -19.27
CA ILE A 23 11.70 1.20 -17.90
C ILE A 23 10.45 2.08 -17.94
N GLU A 24 10.45 3.12 -18.78
CA GLU A 24 9.30 4.04 -18.94
C GLU A 24 8.06 3.28 -19.45
N ASP A 25 8.25 2.37 -20.40
CA ASP A 25 7.20 1.49 -20.92
C ASP A 25 6.64 0.52 -19.86
N ILE A 26 7.50 -0.01 -18.99
CA ILE A 26 7.08 -0.85 -17.86
C ILE A 26 6.30 -0.01 -16.84
N ILE A 27 6.78 1.21 -16.54
CA ILE A 27 6.12 2.15 -15.63
C ILE A 27 4.74 2.52 -16.14
N GLU A 28 4.59 2.85 -17.43
CA GLU A 28 3.31 3.15 -18.05
C GLU A 28 2.35 1.95 -18.03
N LYS A 29 2.86 0.74 -18.27
CA LYS A 29 2.06 -0.49 -18.13
C LYS A 29 1.59 -0.71 -16.70
N ILE A 30 2.44 -0.45 -15.70
CA ILE A 30 2.08 -0.53 -14.28
C ILE A 30 1.02 0.53 -13.94
N ARG A 31 1.20 1.79 -14.35
CA ARG A 31 0.20 2.86 -14.15
C ARG A 31 -1.16 2.48 -14.72
N LYS A 32 -1.21 1.92 -15.93
CA LYS A 32 -2.46 1.49 -16.57
C LYS A 32 -3.09 0.28 -15.88
N ALA A 33 -2.29 -0.59 -15.29
CA ALA A 33 -2.76 -1.78 -14.59
C ALA A 33 -3.32 -1.50 -13.18
N ILE A 34 -2.96 -0.37 -12.56
CA ILE A 34 -3.51 0.00 -11.24
C ILE A 34 -4.99 0.36 -11.41
N PRO A 35 -5.92 -0.39 -10.79
CA PRO A 35 -7.32 0.03 -10.75
C PRO A 35 -7.42 1.26 -9.85
N GLU A 36 -8.02 2.35 -10.33
CA GLU A 36 -8.27 3.54 -9.50
C GLU A 36 -9.71 4.03 -9.68
N PRO A 37 -10.39 4.47 -8.59
CA PRO A 37 -9.93 4.35 -7.19
C PRO A 37 -9.83 2.88 -6.75
N ILE A 38 -8.87 2.57 -5.87
CA ILE A 38 -8.81 1.27 -5.21
C ILE A 38 -9.84 1.29 -4.09
N GLU A 39 -10.93 0.57 -4.29
CA GLU A 39 -12.02 0.46 -3.32
C GLU A 39 -12.02 -0.93 -2.70
N ILE A 40 -11.89 -1.00 -1.38
CA ILE A 40 -12.04 -2.22 -0.60
C ILE A 40 -13.14 -1.93 0.43
N GLN A 41 -14.29 -2.60 0.27
CA GLN A 41 -15.43 -2.42 1.16
C GLN A 41 -15.10 -2.86 2.58
N GLU A 42 -14.47 -4.02 2.72
CA GLU A 42 -14.10 -4.57 4.01
C GLU A 42 -12.85 -5.46 3.88
N CYS A 43 -11.92 -5.31 4.81
CA CYS A 43 -10.78 -6.18 4.99
C CYS A 43 -10.65 -6.51 6.47
N ASN A 44 -10.78 -7.80 6.79
CA ASN A 44 -10.66 -8.32 8.14
C ASN A 44 -9.32 -9.04 8.28
N LEU A 45 -8.44 -8.50 9.13
CA LEU A 45 -7.22 -9.16 9.55
C LEU A 45 -7.42 -9.67 10.97
N VAL A 46 -7.51 -10.99 11.13
CA VAL A 46 -7.50 -11.64 12.44
C VAL A 46 -6.10 -12.15 12.71
N ILE A 47 -5.49 -11.67 13.79
CA ILE A 47 -4.18 -12.13 14.26
C ILE A 47 -4.46 -13.25 15.27
N PRO A 48 -4.20 -14.51 14.91
CA PRO A 48 -4.45 -15.65 15.79
C PRO A 48 -3.62 -15.53 17.07
N ASP A 49 -4.14 -16.07 18.17
CA ASP A 49 -3.52 -15.90 19.49
C ASP A 49 -2.10 -16.48 19.51
N ASN A 50 -1.12 -15.60 19.70
CA ASN A 50 0.28 -15.95 19.91
C ASN A 50 0.74 -15.36 21.25
N VAL A 51 1.87 -15.84 21.78
CA VAL A 51 2.45 -15.43 23.08
C VAL A 51 2.63 -13.91 23.18
N LEU A 52 2.83 -13.22 22.06
CA LEU A 52 3.21 -11.80 22.02
C LEU A 52 2.10 -10.86 21.54
N ILE A 53 1.14 -11.37 20.75
CA ILE A 53 0.13 -10.55 20.07
C ILE A 53 -1.07 -11.41 19.73
N SER A 54 -2.24 -10.85 19.96
CA SER A 54 -3.50 -11.37 19.47
C SER A 54 -4.43 -10.21 19.21
N GLY A 55 -5.42 -10.39 18.35
CA GLY A 55 -6.36 -9.31 18.06
C GLY A 55 -6.96 -9.34 16.68
N SER A 56 -7.66 -8.26 16.36
CA SER A 56 -8.28 -8.05 15.07
C SER A 56 -8.10 -6.61 14.60
N LEU A 57 -7.93 -6.46 13.30
CA LEU A 57 -7.97 -5.20 12.59
C LEU A 57 -9.01 -5.35 11.48
N ASN A 58 -10.11 -4.61 11.61
CA ASN A 58 -11.09 -4.44 10.55
C ASN A 58 -10.84 -3.09 9.87
N VAL A 59 -10.75 -3.12 8.56
CA VAL A 59 -10.62 -1.95 7.70
C VAL A 59 -11.84 -1.90 6.81
N THR A 60 -12.64 -0.84 6.92
CA THR A 60 -13.87 -0.66 6.12
C THR A 60 -13.76 0.54 5.21
N ASN A 61 -14.42 0.50 4.05
CA ASN A 61 -14.56 1.62 3.13
C ASN A 61 -13.21 2.25 2.77
N LEU A 62 -12.21 1.41 2.50
CA LEU A 62 -10.92 1.88 2.02
C LEU A 62 -11.10 2.40 0.60
N ASN A 63 -10.70 3.65 0.41
CA ASN A 63 -10.63 4.32 -0.88
C ASN A 63 -9.23 4.93 -1.01
N ALA A 64 -8.47 4.46 -1.99
CA ALA A 64 -7.17 5.02 -2.34
C ALA A 64 -7.16 5.51 -3.80
N SER A 65 -6.62 6.71 -4.03
CA SER A 65 -6.50 7.30 -5.36
C SER A 65 -5.23 8.15 -5.50
N GLY A 66 -4.77 8.35 -6.73
CA GLY A 66 -3.57 9.13 -7.05
C GLY A 66 -2.27 8.32 -7.08
N LEU A 67 -2.33 7.00 -6.87
CA LEU A 67 -1.23 6.07 -7.12
C LEU A 67 -0.80 6.09 -8.59
N LYS A 68 -1.70 6.34 -9.55
CA LYS A 68 -1.36 6.52 -10.98
C LYS A 68 -0.47 7.72 -11.26
N ALA A 69 -0.49 8.73 -10.40
CA ALA A 69 0.31 9.95 -10.55
C ALA A 69 1.75 9.80 -10.02
N PHE A 70 2.23 8.56 -9.79
CA PHE A 70 3.62 8.34 -9.41
C PHE A 70 4.54 8.73 -10.56
N THR A 71 5.52 9.60 -10.31
CA THR A 71 6.57 9.97 -11.27
C THR A 71 7.86 9.25 -10.95
N PHE A 72 8.65 8.98 -11.96
CA PHE A 72 9.94 8.31 -11.83
C PHE A 72 10.94 9.06 -12.70
N GLU A 73 11.93 9.67 -12.08
CA GLU A 73 13.01 10.37 -12.76
C GLU A 73 14.31 9.62 -12.49
N GLU A 74 15.00 9.20 -13.56
CA GLU A 74 16.35 8.66 -13.47
C GLU A 74 17.33 9.82 -13.33
N GLU A 75 17.84 10.07 -12.13
CA GLU A 75 18.77 11.18 -11.91
C GLU A 75 20.21 10.80 -12.32
N LYS A 76 20.64 9.52 -12.15
CA LYS A 76 21.95 8.96 -12.54
C LYS A 76 21.86 7.44 -12.68
N LYS A 77 22.86 6.81 -13.34
CA LYS A 77 22.99 5.37 -13.71
C LYS A 77 22.57 4.30 -12.67
N LEU A 78 22.32 4.64 -11.40
CA LEU A 78 21.87 3.74 -10.33
C LEU A 78 20.97 4.44 -9.28
N SER A 79 20.54 5.69 -9.50
CA SER A 79 19.72 6.46 -8.56
C SER A 79 18.38 6.84 -9.18
N PHE A 80 17.32 6.38 -8.55
CA PHE A 80 15.95 6.67 -8.94
C PHE A 80 15.31 7.64 -7.96
N ARG A 81 14.66 8.68 -8.48
CA ARG A 81 13.83 9.57 -7.69
C ARG A 81 12.37 9.33 -8.05
N GLY A 82 11.64 8.75 -7.10
CA GLY A 82 10.19 8.56 -7.19
C GLY A 82 9.48 9.73 -6.52
N GLY A 83 8.43 10.25 -7.17
CA GLY A 83 7.55 11.27 -6.62
C GLY A 83 6.09 10.81 -6.68
N LEU A 84 5.26 11.34 -5.78
CA LEU A 84 3.81 11.19 -5.88
C LEU A 84 3.19 12.57 -5.65
N GLU A 85 2.70 13.19 -6.72
CA GLU A 85 2.21 14.57 -6.66
C GLU A 85 0.96 14.67 -5.79
N LYS A 86 0.02 13.73 -5.99
CA LYS A 86 -1.27 13.71 -5.29
C LYS A 86 -1.60 12.30 -4.84
N PHE A 87 -1.82 12.15 -3.53
CA PHE A 87 -2.27 10.91 -2.92
C PHE A 87 -3.46 11.18 -2.02
N SER A 88 -4.51 10.38 -2.16
CA SER A 88 -5.63 10.38 -1.23
C SER A 88 -5.89 8.96 -0.76
N PHE A 89 -5.89 8.77 0.55
CA PHE A 89 -6.22 7.52 1.20
C PHE A 89 -7.22 7.80 2.32
N ASN A 90 -8.37 7.16 2.26
CA ASN A 90 -9.43 7.29 3.27
C ASN A 90 -9.90 5.90 3.64
N THR A 91 -9.96 5.58 4.93
CA THR A 91 -10.48 4.31 5.40
C THR A 91 -11.07 4.44 6.80
N GLY A 92 -12.15 3.71 7.05
CA GLY A 92 -12.55 3.39 8.42
C GLY A 92 -11.66 2.28 8.97
N TYR A 93 -11.35 2.33 10.25
CA TYR A 93 -10.65 1.25 10.95
C TYR A 93 -11.31 0.97 12.29
N ALA A 94 -11.34 -0.30 12.66
CA ALA A 94 -11.61 -0.77 14.01
C ALA A 94 -10.51 -1.76 14.38
N MET A 95 -9.78 -1.46 15.45
CA MET A 95 -8.62 -2.23 15.87
C MET A 95 -8.76 -2.57 17.35
N ASP A 96 -8.52 -3.84 17.63
CA ASP A 96 -8.41 -4.42 18.95
C ASP A 96 -7.15 -5.30 18.96
N LEU A 97 -6.05 -4.76 19.47
CA LEU A 97 -4.72 -5.38 19.42
C LEU A 97 -4.04 -5.30 20.80
N PRO A 98 -4.36 -6.24 21.72
CA PRO A 98 -3.59 -6.40 22.94
C PRO A 98 -2.16 -6.84 22.65
N LEU A 99 -1.17 -6.00 22.99
CA LEU A 99 0.24 -6.35 22.89
C LEU A 99 0.72 -7.04 24.19
N LEU A 100 1.50 -8.10 24.04
CA LEU A 100 2.21 -8.83 25.10
C LEU A 100 1.33 -9.43 26.22
N LYS A 101 0.01 -9.56 26.00
CA LYS A 101 -0.99 -9.91 27.03
C LYS A 101 -0.93 -9.02 28.27
N ILE A 102 -0.32 -7.82 28.17
CA ILE A 102 -0.27 -6.82 29.24
C ILE A 102 -1.39 -5.79 28.94
N PRO A 103 -2.41 -5.66 29.81
CA PRO A 103 -3.55 -4.78 29.54
C PRO A 103 -3.17 -3.30 29.36
N LEU A 104 -2.01 -2.87 29.87
CA LEU A 104 -1.50 -1.50 29.76
C LEU A 104 -0.87 -1.16 28.40
N LEU A 105 -0.64 -2.13 27.52
CA LEU A 105 -0.01 -1.95 26.20
C LEU A 105 -0.93 -2.41 25.07
N SER A 106 -2.23 -2.31 25.27
CA SER A 106 -3.21 -2.68 24.25
C SER A 106 -3.52 -1.49 23.36
N VAL A 107 -3.48 -1.69 22.04
CA VAL A 107 -3.84 -0.65 21.08
C VAL A 107 -5.27 -0.89 20.65
N PHE A 108 -6.17 -0.01 21.11
CA PHE A 108 -7.57 -0.02 20.72
C PHE A 108 -7.89 1.26 19.96
N GLY A 109 -8.76 1.16 18.96
CA GLY A 109 -9.26 2.36 18.29
C GLY A 109 -10.31 2.03 17.26
N ASN A 110 -11.32 2.89 17.17
CA ASN A 110 -12.28 2.89 16.08
C ASN A 110 -12.36 4.33 15.55
N GLY A 111 -12.13 4.51 14.26
CA GLY A 111 -12.10 5.83 13.67
C GLY A 111 -11.95 5.83 12.17
N THR A 112 -11.69 7.01 11.63
CA THR A 112 -11.41 7.20 10.20
C THR A 112 -9.98 7.70 10.06
N LEU A 113 -9.18 7.01 9.25
CA LEU A 113 -7.85 7.45 8.84
C LEU A 113 -7.97 8.12 7.47
N ARG A 114 -7.54 9.38 7.39
CA ARG A 114 -7.47 10.15 6.15
C ARG A 114 -6.06 10.67 5.96
N ILE A 115 -5.45 10.31 4.84
CA ILE A 115 -4.15 10.81 4.41
C ILE A 115 -4.37 11.51 3.08
N HIS A 116 -4.08 12.80 3.06
CA HIS A 116 -4.09 13.60 1.84
C HIS A 116 -2.72 14.24 1.70
N GLN A 117 -2.03 13.90 0.60
CA GLN A 117 -0.78 14.53 0.22
C GLN A 117 -1.02 15.29 -1.08
N ASN A 118 -0.64 16.55 -1.09
CA ASN A 118 -0.73 17.45 -2.22
C ASN A 118 0.61 18.20 -2.25
N THR A 119 1.50 17.79 -3.14
CA THR A 119 2.89 18.29 -3.22
C THR A 119 3.04 19.31 -4.34
#